data_AF-A0A951LZX1-F1
#
_entry.id   AF-A0A951LZX1-F1
#
_cell.length_a   1.000
_cell.length_b   1.000
_cell.length_c   1.000
_cell.angle_alpha   90.00
_cell.angle_beta   90.00
_cell.angle_gamma   90.00
#
_symmetry.space_group_name_H-M   'P 1'
#
loop_
_entity.id
_entity.type
_entity.pdbx_description
1 polymer ?
#
loop_
_entity_poly.entity_id
_entity_poly.type
_entity_poly.pdbx_seq_one_letter_code
_entity_poly.pdbx_strand_id
1 'polypeptide(L)'
;MKKTFTRIALVFMLCAMTGLVAFAKEKSRVVSFGSDFVVGGTQVKAGTYRVSFDSQTNQLSILDRKTKSVIAKATARLEKRDGSSNAIDMRWASKDNAQVLIGISFPGDSENIVVNETGTQVATAQ
;
A
#
# COMPACT_ATOMS: atom_id res chain seq x y z
N MET A 1 -18.33 -34.45 -33.53
CA MET A 1 -17.39 -34.40 -32.40
C MET A 1 -16.77 -33.00 -32.38
N LYS A 2 -17.31 -32.15 -31.51
CA LYS A 2 -17.12 -30.69 -31.46
C LYS A 2 -16.99 -30.33 -29.98
N LYS A 3 -16.13 -29.37 -29.62
CA LYS A 3 -15.91 -28.79 -28.26
C LYS A 3 -14.94 -29.54 -27.33
N THR A 4 -13.63 -29.34 -27.50
CA THR A 4 -12.68 -29.42 -26.38
C THR A 4 -11.49 -28.45 -26.49
N PHE A 5 -11.14 -27.98 -27.69
CA PHE A 5 -9.90 -27.19 -27.88
C PHE A 5 -9.98 -25.69 -27.52
N THR A 6 -11.16 -25.11 -27.32
CA THR A 6 -11.28 -23.65 -27.10
C THR A 6 -11.08 -23.21 -25.65
N ARG A 7 -11.07 -24.14 -24.67
CA ARG A 7 -11.01 -23.76 -23.24
C ARG A 7 -9.60 -23.55 -22.68
N ILE A 8 -8.54 -23.95 -23.39
CA ILE A 8 -7.16 -23.84 -22.88
C ILE A 8 -6.54 -22.46 -23.20
N ALA A 9 -7.06 -21.74 -24.20
CA ALA A 9 -6.56 -20.41 -24.55
C ALA A 9 -6.98 -19.29 -23.57
N LEU A 10 -8.05 -19.48 -22.78
CA LEU A 10 -8.58 -18.43 -21.90
C LEU A 10 -7.86 -18.34 -20.54
N VAL A 11 -7.14 -19.38 -20.12
CA VAL A 11 -6.49 -19.43 -18.79
C VAL A 11 -5.11 -18.77 -18.80
N PHE A 12 -4.45 -18.66 -19.97
CA PHE A 12 -3.12 -18.06 -20.06
C PHE A 12 -3.10 -16.53 -19.94
N MET A 13 -4.24 -15.85 -20.03
CA MET A 13 -4.30 -14.39 -19.92
C MET A 13 -4.32 -13.89 -18.46
N LEU A 14 -4.56 -14.77 -17.47
CA LEU A 14 -4.63 -14.36 -16.05
C LEU A 14 -3.32 -14.52 -15.25
N CYS A 15 -2.28 -15.15 -15.80
CA CYS A 15 -1.04 -15.39 -15.03
C CYS A 15 0.13 -14.45 -15.36
N ALA A 16 -0.03 -13.45 -16.21
CA ALA A 16 1.05 -12.50 -16.55
C ALA A 16 1.37 -11.46 -15.45
N MET A 17 0.95 -11.67 -14.20
CA MET A 17 1.33 -10.83 -13.05
C MET A 17 2.20 -11.55 -12.02
N THR A 18 2.66 -12.77 -12.29
CA THR A 18 3.59 -13.44 -11.35
C THR A 18 5.02 -13.02 -11.61
N GLY A 19 5.46 -12.00 -10.87
CA GLY A 19 6.75 -12.05 -10.19
C GLY A 19 7.96 -11.66 -11.01
N LEU A 20 8.05 -10.37 -11.37
CA LEU A 20 9.35 -9.72 -11.21
C LEU A 20 9.64 -9.68 -9.70
N VAL A 21 10.32 -10.70 -9.18
CA VAL A 21 11.03 -10.57 -7.90
C VAL A 21 12.25 -9.69 -8.13
N ALA A 22 11.98 -8.42 -8.49
CA ALA A 22 12.99 -7.41 -8.45
C ALA A 22 13.35 -7.22 -6.98
N PHE A 23 14.63 -7.41 -6.64
CA PHE A 23 15.22 -6.92 -5.40
C PHE A 23 15.19 -5.38 -5.43
N ALA A 24 13.99 -4.80 -5.40
CA ALA A 24 13.77 -3.39 -5.21
C ALA A 24 14.19 -3.04 -3.78
N LYS A 25 14.59 -1.78 -3.57
CA LYS A 25 14.88 -1.22 -2.25
C LYS A 25 13.57 -1.09 -1.46
N GLU A 26 13.00 -2.22 -1.08
CA GLU A 26 11.77 -2.29 -0.30
C GLU A 26 12.05 -1.84 1.12
N LYS A 27 11.37 -0.78 1.54
CA LYS A 27 11.42 -0.31 2.92
C LYS A 27 10.31 -0.99 3.70
N SER A 28 10.66 -2.00 4.50
CA SER A 28 9.70 -2.69 5.35
C SER A 28 9.95 -2.46 6.84
N ARG A 29 8.89 -2.14 7.58
CA ARG A 29 8.91 -1.96 9.04
C ARG A 29 7.64 -2.49 9.67
N VAL A 30 7.75 -2.90 10.94
CA VAL A 30 6.60 -3.31 11.74
C VAL A 30 6.04 -2.07 12.43
N VAL A 31 4.75 -1.82 12.24
CA VAL A 31 4.04 -0.64 12.74
C VAL A 31 2.78 -1.11 13.46
N SER A 32 2.55 -0.57 14.66
CA SER A 32 1.33 -0.82 15.43
C SER A 32 0.39 0.36 15.26
N PHE A 33 -0.83 0.07 14.82
CA PHE A 33 -1.90 1.04 14.65
C PHE A 33 -2.91 0.87 15.80
N GLY A 34 -3.16 1.95 16.54
CA GLY A 34 -4.02 1.95 17.72
C GLY A 34 -5.52 2.04 17.43
N SER A 35 -5.90 2.38 16.19
CA SER A 35 -7.28 2.54 15.75
C SER A 35 -7.50 1.87 14.40
N ASP A 36 -8.75 1.56 14.09
CA ASP A 36 -9.16 1.14 12.75
C ASP A 36 -8.90 2.29 11.78
N PHE A 37 -8.37 1.98 10.60
CA PHE A 37 -7.99 2.99 9.62
C PHE A 37 -8.23 2.54 8.19
N VAL A 38 -8.27 3.48 7.27
CA VAL A 38 -8.40 3.23 5.83
C VAL A 38 -7.07 3.55 5.15
N VAL A 39 -6.64 2.69 4.23
CA VAL A 39 -5.46 2.91 3.40
C VAL A 39 -5.75 2.45 1.98
N GLY A 40 -5.54 3.33 0.99
CA GLY A 40 -5.81 3.01 -0.42
C GLY A 40 -7.26 2.61 -0.73
N GLY A 41 -8.23 2.98 0.12
CA GLY A 41 -9.64 2.58 -0.01
C GLY A 41 -10.00 1.27 0.71
N THR A 42 -9.04 0.59 1.34
CA THR A 42 -9.29 -0.62 2.14
C THR A 42 -9.31 -0.29 3.62
N GLN A 43 -10.36 -0.70 4.34
CA GLN A 43 -10.42 -0.60 5.79
C GLN A 43 -9.59 -1.71 6.45
N VAL A 44 -8.67 -1.32 7.32
CA VAL A 44 -7.77 -2.17 8.09
C VAL A 44 -8.07 -1.99 9.56
N LYS A 45 -8.13 -3.08 10.31
CA LYS A 45 -8.39 -3.05 11.75
C LYS A 45 -7.19 -2.55 12.53
N ALA A 46 -7.41 -2.06 13.75
CA ALA A 46 -6.33 -1.79 14.70
C ALA A 46 -5.48 -3.05 14.93
N GLY A 47 -4.17 -2.90 14.97
CA GLY A 47 -3.26 -4.03 15.12
C GLY A 47 -1.83 -3.74 14.70
N THR A 48 -1.00 -4.77 14.82
CA THR A 48 0.42 -4.71 14.42
C THR A 48 0.61 -5.35 13.05
N TYR A 49 1.03 -4.54 12.09
CA TYR A 49 1.23 -4.96 10.71
C TYR A 49 2.66 -4.69 10.25
N ARG A 50 3.07 -5.39 9.19
CA ARG A 50 4.28 -5.04 8.46
C ARG A 50 3.88 -4.10 7.33
N VAL A 51 4.40 -2.89 7.35
CA VAL A 51 4.25 -1.91 6.27
C VAL A 51 5.47 -2.03 5.38
N SER A 52 5.26 -2.33 4.10
CA SER A 52 6.31 -2.39 3.08
C SER A 52 6.04 -1.34 2.02
N PHE A 53 7.05 -0.56 1.67
CA PHE A 53 6.99 0.38 0.56
C PHE A 53 7.95 -0.06 -0.54
N ASP A 54 7.42 -0.24 -1.74
CA ASP A 54 8.18 -0.50 -2.95
C ASP A 54 8.33 0.79 -3.75
N SER A 55 9.57 1.27 -3.85
CA SER A 55 9.92 2.49 -4.58
C SER A 55 9.87 2.33 -6.11
N GLN A 56 9.88 1.11 -6.64
CA GLN A 56 9.76 0.87 -8.09
C GLN A 56 8.32 1.06 -8.54
N THR A 57 7.38 0.47 -7.81
CA THR A 57 5.96 0.50 -8.13
C THR A 57 5.22 1.65 -7.48
N ASN A 58 5.89 2.42 -6.60
CA ASN A 58 5.27 3.47 -5.78
C ASN A 58 4.05 2.90 -5.03
N GLN A 59 4.23 1.71 -4.45
CA GLN A 59 3.17 0.95 -3.79
C GLN A 59 3.51 0.73 -2.31
N LEU A 60 2.60 1.18 -1.45
CA LEU A 60 2.56 0.83 -0.04
C LEU A 60 1.71 -0.43 0.15
N SER A 61 2.28 -1.45 0.75
CA SER A 61 1.59 -2.68 1.12
C SER A 61 1.54 -2.82 2.64
N ILE A 62 0.35 -3.10 3.16
CA ILE A 62 0.16 -3.52 4.55
C ILE A 62 0.02 -5.03 4.56
N LEU A 63 0.93 -5.70 5.25
CA LEU A 63 0.97 -7.14 5.36
C LEU A 63 0.70 -7.57 6.80
N ASP A 64 0.02 -8.69 6.96
CA ASP A 64 -0.14 -9.34 8.25
C ASP A 64 1.23 -9.74 8.80
N ARG A 65 1.49 -9.45 10.08
CA ARG A 65 2.79 -9.77 10.69
C ARG A 65 3.04 -11.28 10.77
N LYS A 66 2.00 -12.09 10.97
CA LYS A 66 2.09 -13.55 11.17
C LYS A 66 2.09 -14.27 9.83
N THR A 67 1.09 -14.00 9.00
CA THR A 67 0.90 -14.74 7.74
C THR A 67 1.67 -14.14 6.57
N LYS A 68 2.16 -12.91 6.71
CA LYS A 68 2.75 -12.10 5.62
C LYS A 68 1.80 -11.91 4.44
N SER A 69 0.51 -12.15 4.63
CA SER A 69 -0.51 -11.92 3.61
C SER A 69 -0.71 -10.42 3.43
N VAL A 70 -0.82 -9.97 2.18
CA VAL A 70 -1.18 -8.58 1.89
C VAL A 70 -2.63 -8.35 2.31
N ILE A 71 -2.84 -7.44 3.24
CA ILE A 71 -4.16 -7.03 3.74
C ILE A 71 -4.68 -5.85 2.91
N ALA A 72 -3.81 -4.88 2.64
CA ALA A 72 -4.15 -3.69 1.87
C ALA A 72 -2.97 -3.23 1.03
N LYS A 73 -3.29 -2.57 -0.09
CA LYS A 73 -2.33 -1.93 -0.97
C LYS A 73 -2.82 -0.53 -1.29
N ALA A 74 -1.90 0.42 -1.33
CA ALA A 74 -2.18 1.79 -1.71
C ALA A 74 -1.05 2.32 -2.57
N THR A 75 -1.37 3.19 -3.51
CA THR A 75 -0.35 3.95 -4.24
C THR A 75 0.23 5.00 -3.29
N ALA A 76 1.55 5.08 -3.20
CA ALA A 76 2.22 6.04 -2.36
C ALA A 76 3.45 6.60 -3.07
N ARG A 77 3.80 7.84 -2.79
CA ARG A 77 4.97 8.51 -3.36
C ARG A 77 5.95 8.90 -2.26
N LEU A 78 7.23 8.92 -2.60
CA LEU A 78 8.25 9.48 -1.72
C LEU A 78 8.31 11.00 -1.89
N GLU A 79 8.21 11.71 -0.79
CA GLU A 79 8.46 13.15 -0.72
C GLU A 79 9.71 13.40 0.12
N LYS A 80 10.56 14.33 -0.34
CA LYS A 80 11.75 14.73 0.41
C LYS A 80 11.32 15.40 1.72
N ARG A 81 11.88 14.95 2.84
CA ARG A 81 11.64 15.52 4.17
C ARG A 81 12.83 16.38 4.57
N ASP A 82 12.57 17.60 5.04
CA ASP A 82 13.57 18.45 5.67
C ASP A 82 13.81 17.96 7.11
N GLY A 83 14.56 16.86 7.22
CA GLY A 83 14.99 16.27 8.49
C GLY A 83 14.64 14.78 8.62
N SER A 84 15.39 14.10 9.49
CA SER A 84 15.16 12.70 9.86
C SER A 84 14.63 12.62 11.29
N SER A 85 13.61 11.80 11.52
CA SER A 85 13.09 11.54 12.86
C SER A 85 13.63 10.21 13.38
N ASN A 86 13.83 10.09 14.70
CA ASN A 86 14.17 8.82 15.35
C ASN A 86 12.93 7.96 15.66
N ALA A 87 11.72 8.48 15.39
CA ALA A 87 10.45 7.81 15.62
C ALA A 87 9.68 7.60 14.32
N ILE A 88 8.78 6.61 14.31
CA ILE A 88 7.80 6.46 13.24
C ILE A 88 6.79 7.60 13.35
N ASP A 89 6.60 8.32 12.24
CA ASP A 89 5.67 9.43 12.15
C ASP A 89 4.53 9.04 11.19
N MET A 90 3.28 9.13 11.66
CA MET A 90 2.10 8.72 10.91
C MET A 90 1.19 9.93 10.73
N ARG A 91 0.85 10.23 9.48
CA ARG A 91 -0.06 11.32 9.12
C ARG A 91 -1.43 10.74 8.79
N TRP A 92 -2.44 11.35 9.41
CA TRP A 92 -3.82 10.92 9.33
C TRP A 92 -4.69 12.03 8.74
N ALA A 93 -5.65 11.64 7.91
CA ALA A 93 -6.77 12.50 7.50
C ALA A 93 -8.07 11.93 8.07
N SER A 94 -9.07 12.79 8.30
CA SER A 94 -10.43 12.36 8.63
C SER A 94 -11.29 12.52 7.38
N LYS A 95 -11.89 11.43 6.90
CA LYS A 95 -12.74 11.42 5.71
C LYS A 95 -13.92 10.49 5.94
N ASP A 96 -15.14 10.96 5.67
CA ASP A 96 -16.36 10.17 5.84
C ASP A 96 -16.48 9.48 7.22
N ASN A 97 -16.09 10.19 8.28
CA ASN A 97 -16.07 9.70 9.67
C ASN A 97 -15.11 8.49 9.90
N ALA A 98 -14.16 8.29 9.00
CA ALA A 98 -13.09 7.30 9.11
C ALA A 98 -11.71 7.97 9.14
N GLN A 99 -10.78 7.34 9.86
CA GLN A 99 -9.38 7.77 9.92
C GLN A 99 -8.62 7.17 8.73
N VAL A 100 -8.11 8.00 7.83
CA VAL A 100 -7.37 7.58 6.63
C VAL A 100 -5.88 7.80 6.83
N LEU A 101 -5.07 6.77 6.56
CA LEU A 101 -3.61 6.88 6.57
C LEU A 101 -3.16 7.57 5.28
N ILE A 102 -2.73 8.82 5.39
CA ILE A 102 -2.26 9.63 4.25
C ILE A 102 -0.73 9.72 4.17
N GLY A 103 -0.01 9.27 5.19
CA GLY A 103 1.43 9.19 5.10
C GLY A 103 2.10 8.49 6.28
N ILE A 104 3.28 7.94 6.02
CA ILE A 104 4.14 7.33 7.02
C ILE A 104 5.60 7.65 6.74
N SER A 105 6.35 8.05 7.78
CA SER A 105 7.79 8.19 7.74
C SER A 105 8.43 7.18 8.69
N PHE A 106 9.47 6.50 8.23
CA PHE A 106 10.23 5.57 9.05
C PHE A 106 11.39 6.28 9.76
N PRO A 107 11.81 5.77 10.93
CA PRO A 107 12.91 6.36 11.68
C PRO A 107 14.21 6.24 10.88
N GLY A 108 14.99 7.32 10.86
CA GLY A 108 16.24 7.41 10.09
C GLY A 108 16.05 7.77 8.62
N ASP A 109 14.83 7.73 8.07
CA ASP A 109 14.58 8.13 6.68
C ASP A 109 14.45 9.65 6.53
N SER A 110 15.04 10.17 5.46
CA SER A 110 14.90 11.57 5.02
C SER A 110 13.78 11.74 3.99
N GLU A 111 12.88 10.76 3.90
CA GLU A 111 11.81 10.68 2.93
C GLU A 111 10.49 10.35 3.64
N ASN A 112 9.43 11.02 3.25
CA ASN A 112 8.08 10.76 3.71
C ASN A 112 7.35 9.91 2.65
N ILE A 113 6.74 8.80 3.06
CA ILE A 113 5.90 8.00 2.17
C ILE A 113 4.49 8.57 2.26
N VAL A 114 4.09 9.35 1.27
CA VAL A 114 2.76 9.94 1.19
C VAL A 114 1.85 8.98 0.42
N VAL A 115 0.80 8.50 1.08
CA VAL A 115 -0.20 7.65 0.46
C VAL A 115 -1.09 8.55 -0.37
N ASN A 116 -1.11 8.31 -1.69
CA ASN A 116 -2.15 8.90 -2.51
C ASN A 116 -3.45 8.21 -2.11
N GLU A 117 -4.39 8.99 -1.57
CA GLU A 117 -5.75 8.53 -1.53
C GLU A 117 -6.17 8.28 -2.97
N THR A 118 -6.31 7.02 -3.37
CA THR A 118 -7.24 6.64 -4.43
C THR A 118 -8.65 6.91 -3.91
N GLY A 119 -8.96 8.18 -3.67
CA GLY A 119 -10.28 8.65 -4.00
C GLY A 119 -10.41 8.46 -5.50
N THR A 120 -11.50 7.85 -5.94
CA THR A 120 -12.22 8.36 -7.10
C THR A 120 -11.92 9.87 -7.18
N GLN A 121 -11.18 10.27 -8.20
CA GLN A 121 -11.01 11.69 -8.51
C GLN A 121 -12.43 12.22 -8.65
N VAL A 122 -12.94 12.90 -7.61
CA VAL A 122 -14.01 13.84 -7.84
C VAL A 122 -13.29 14.97 -8.55
N ALA A 123 -13.35 14.92 -9.88
CA ALA A 123 -13.06 16.07 -10.70
C ALA A 123 -13.93 17.21 -10.17
N THR A 124 -13.33 18.11 -9.39
CA THR A 124 -13.84 19.48 -9.30
C THR A 124 -13.69 20.06 -10.70
N ALA A 125 -14.73 19.92 -11.51
CA ALA A 125 -14.97 20.80 -12.63
C ALA A 125 -15.12 22.21 -12.04
N GLN A 126 -14.15 23.07 -12.32
CA GLN A 126 -14.35 24.52 -12.28
C GLN A 126 -14.70 25.00 -13.68
#